data_AF-A0A7V9JYN2-F1
#
_entry.id   AF-A0A7V9JYN2-F1
#
_cell.length_a   1.000
_cell.length_b   1.000
_cell.length_c   1.000
_cell.angle_alpha   90.00
_cell.angle_beta   90.00
_cell.angle_gamma   90.00
#
_symmetry.space_group_name_H-M   'P 1'
#
loop_
_entity.id
_entity.type
_entity.pdbx_description
1 polymer ?
#
loop_
_entity_poly.entity_id
_entity_poly.type
_entity_poly.pdbx_seq_one_letter_code
_entity_poly.pdbx_strand_id
1 'polypeptide(L)'
;MSSARTAATAPAGPVRAGRAPLVGALIGVPVMGYGLRGVLVDAASTRPGELGRWLVGGALVHDLVLVPLVLAVGWGVHRLVPAGPTRRVLTWCLATSGVLALVAWPFVRGYGRQASNPSLLARDYARGLVTYIVVVWAVGAFVLLAAAVRSRRASRAQPDAHGRDAPVRASDPSTGGGAGR
;
A
#
# COMPACT_ATOMS: atom_id res chain seq x y z
N MET A 1 23.24 44.93 -4.66
CA MET A 1 22.09 44.80 -5.58
C MET A 1 22.28 43.49 -6.35
N SER A 2 21.60 42.42 -5.93
CA SER A 2 21.81 41.04 -6.37
C SER A 2 20.66 40.63 -7.29
N SER A 3 20.98 40.24 -8.52
CA SER A 3 20.03 39.91 -9.58
C SER A 3 19.16 38.70 -9.22
N ALA A 4 17.85 38.91 -9.20
CA ALA A 4 16.83 37.88 -9.08
C ALA A 4 16.88 36.96 -10.31
N ARG A 5 17.18 35.67 -10.06
CA ARG A 5 17.17 34.62 -11.09
C ARG A 5 15.73 34.13 -11.24
N THR A 6 15.00 34.70 -12.19
CA THR A 6 13.68 34.23 -12.63
C THR A 6 13.85 32.87 -13.29
N ALA A 7 13.69 31.78 -12.54
CA ALA A 7 13.59 30.45 -13.09
C ALA A 7 12.21 30.31 -13.75
N ALA A 8 12.16 30.55 -15.06
CA ALA A 8 11.03 30.23 -15.89
C ALA A 8 10.73 28.72 -15.77
N THR A 9 9.59 28.39 -15.19
CA THR A 9 9.05 27.03 -15.15
C THR A 9 8.67 26.66 -16.58
N ALA A 10 9.43 25.77 -17.20
CA ALA A 10 9.09 25.22 -18.50
C ALA A 10 7.73 24.49 -18.44
N PRO A 11 6.85 24.62 -19.46
CA PRO A 11 5.57 23.94 -19.47
C PRO A 11 5.80 22.42 -19.46
N ALA A 12 5.13 21.72 -18.53
CA ALA A 12 5.13 20.26 -18.49
C ALA A 12 4.64 19.72 -19.84
N GLY A 13 5.50 18.96 -20.53
CA GLY A 13 5.14 18.35 -21.82
C GLY A 13 3.94 17.41 -21.68
N PRO A 14 3.17 17.19 -22.76
CA PRO A 14 2.01 16.32 -22.72
C PRO A 14 2.40 14.91 -22.27
N VAL A 15 1.84 14.47 -21.14
CA VAL A 15 2.02 13.12 -20.63
C VAL A 15 1.39 12.16 -21.65
N ARG A 16 2.21 11.44 -22.42
CA ARG A 16 1.70 10.39 -23.31
C ARG A 16 1.02 9.33 -22.47
N ALA A 17 -0.30 9.23 -22.57
CA ALA A 17 -1.04 8.11 -22.01
C ALA A 17 -0.46 6.81 -22.61
N GLY A 18 0.05 5.92 -21.75
CA GLY A 18 0.61 4.65 -22.18
C GLY A 18 -0.44 3.78 -22.89
N ARG A 19 -0.01 2.78 -23.66
CA ARG A 19 -0.91 1.81 -24.32
C ARG A 19 -1.56 0.80 -23.36
N ALA A 20 -1.11 0.78 -22.10
CA ALA A 20 -1.60 -0.13 -21.06
C ALA A 20 -3.13 -0.13 -20.85
N PRO A 21 -3.82 1.03 -20.72
CA PRO A 21 -5.28 1.07 -20.64
C PRO A 21 -5.98 0.50 -21.89
N LEU A 22 -5.41 0.72 -23.08
CA LEU A 22 -5.94 0.18 -24.34
C LEU A 22 -5.84 -1.35 -24.37
N VAL A 23 -4.69 -1.90 -23.97
CA VAL A 23 -4.51 -3.36 -23.87
C VAL A 23 -5.48 -3.96 -22.84
N GLY A 24 -5.62 -3.31 -21.68
CA GLY A 24 -6.58 -3.72 -20.66
C GLY A 24 -8.03 -3.72 -21.18
N ALA A 25 -8.42 -2.69 -21.93
CA ALA A 25 -9.76 -2.62 -22.53
C ALA A 25 -9.97 -3.69 -23.61
N LEU A 26 -8.96 -3.94 -24.45
CA LEU A 26 -9.05 -4.91 -25.54
C LEU A 26 -9.25 -6.35 -25.05
N ILE A 27 -8.74 -6.67 -23.87
CA ILE A 27 -8.94 -7.98 -23.22
C ILE A 27 -10.21 -7.97 -22.35
N GLY A 28 -10.41 -6.91 -21.56
CA GLY A 28 -11.50 -6.83 -20.59
C GLY A 28 -12.88 -6.76 -21.23
N VAL A 29 -13.04 -6.02 -22.33
CA VAL A 29 -14.34 -5.84 -22.99
C VAL A 29 -14.87 -7.16 -23.58
N PRO A 30 -14.09 -7.96 -24.34
CA PRO A 30 -14.54 -9.27 -24.80
C PRO A 30 -14.90 -10.23 -23.66
N VAL A 31 -14.11 -10.25 -22.57
CA VAL A 31 -14.38 -11.09 -21.40
C VAL A 31 -15.70 -10.70 -20.72
N MET A 32 -15.92 -9.41 -20.50
CA MET A 32 -17.17 -8.87 -19.97
C MET A 32 -18.36 -9.21 -20.88
N GLY A 33 -18.18 -9.05 -22.20
CA GLY A 33 -19.19 -9.38 -23.20
C GLY A 33 -19.57 -10.86 -23.21
N TYR A 34 -18.57 -11.75 -23.08
CA TYR A 34 -18.81 -13.19 -22.98
C TYR A 34 -19.60 -13.56 -21.71
N GLY A 35 -19.23 -12.98 -20.56
CA GLY A 35 -19.97 -13.15 -19.31
C GLY A 35 -21.41 -12.65 -19.41
N LEU A 36 -21.62 -11.46 -19.97
CA LEU A 36 -22.96 -10.90 -20.17
C LEU A 36 -23.81 -11.76 -21.11
N ARG A 37 -23.23 -12.27 -22.20
CA ARG A 37 -23.91 -13.21 -23.10
C ARG A 37 -24.37 -14.45 -22.36
N GLY A 38 -23.52 -15.05 -21.51
CA GLY A 38 -23.89 -16.22 -20.71
C GLY A 38 -25.08 -15.93 -19.79
N VAL A 39 -25.06 -14.79 -19.08
CA VAL A 39 -26.16 -14.38 -18.19
C VAL A 39 -27.50 -14.24 -18.93
N LEU A 40 -27.47 -13.75 -20.17
CA LEU A 40 -28.68 -13.51 -20.96
C LEU A 40 -29.20 -14.77 -21.66
N VAL A 41 -28.31 -15.60 -22.20
CA VAL A 41 -28.67 -16.83 -22.92
C VAL A 41 -29.16 -17.90 -21.94
N ASP A 42 -28.51 -18.01 -20.78
CA ASP A 42 -28.81 -18.98 -19.73
C ASP A 42 -29.60 -18.33 -18.58
N ALA A 43 -30.53 -17.42 -18.90
CA ALA A 43 -31.23 -16.62 -17.90
C ALA A 43 -32.06 -17.45 -16.90
N ALA A 44 -32.59 -18.60 -17.33
CA ALA A 44 -33.36 -19.51 -16.49
C ALA A 44 -32.53 -20.15 -15.36
N SER A 45 -31.25 -20.42 -15.60
CA SER A 45 -30.31 -20.95 -14.61
C SER A 45 -29.55 -19.85 -13.87
N THR A 46 -29.33 -18.69 -14.50
CA THR A 46 -28.48 -17.60 -13.95
C THR A 46 -29.25 -16.58 -13.12
N ARG A 47 -30.59 -16.52 -13.21
CA ARG A 47 -31.45 -15.56 -12.47
C ARG A 47 -30.91 -14.13 -12.54
N PRO A 48 -30.92 -13.49 -13.73
CA PRO A 48 -30.21 -12.22 -13.98
C PRO A 48 -30.61 -11.07 -13.05
N GLY A 49 -31.86 -11.01 -12.58
CA GLY A 49 -32.30 -10.00 -11.61
C GLY A 49 -31.76 -10.19 -10.19
N GLU A 50 -31.45 -11.43 -9.79
CA GLU A 50 -30.78 -11.74 -8.53
C GLU A 50 -29.29 -11.39 -8.64
N LEU A 51 -28.65 -11.78 -9.75
CA LEU A 51 -27.27 -11.41 -10.07
C LEU A 51 -27.10 -9.88 -10.12
N GLY A 52 -28.00 -9.17 -10.80
CA GLY A 52 -27.97 -7.70 -10.89
C GLY A 52 -28.08 -7.04 -9.53
N ARG A 53 -29.01 -7.50 -8.66
CA ARG A 53 -29.11 -7.01 -7.27
C ARG A 53 -27.85 -7.29 -6.46
N TRP A 54 -27.24 -8.46 -6.63
CA TRP A 54 -25.99 -8.80 -5.94
C TRP A 54 -24.84 -7.92 -6.41
N LEU A 55 -24.70 -7.70 -7.72
CA LEU A 55 -23.67 -6.83 -8.30
C LEU A 55 -23.82 -5.37 -7.85
N VAL A 56 -25.01 -4.80 -8.03
CA VAL A 56 -25.31 -3.41 -7.66
C VAL A 56 -25.23 -3.23 -6.15
N GLY A 57 -25.82 -4.16 -5.38
CA GLY A 57 -25.78 -4.13 -3.92
C GLY A 57 -24.35 -4.22 -3.39
N GLY A 58 -23.52 -5.11 -3.95
CA GLY A 58 -22.11 -5.24 -3.60
C GLY A 58 -21.31 -3.97 -3.92
N ALA A 59 -21.51 -3.39 -5.10
CA ALA A 59 -20.86 -2.13 -5.50
C ALA A 59 -21.25 -0.97 -4.58
N LEU A 60 -22.54 -0.82 -4.27
CA LEU A 60 -23.02 0.22 -3.35
C LEU A 60 -22.44 0.04 -1.94
N VAL A 61 -22.41 -1.18 -1.41
CA VAL A 61 -21.77 -1.44 -0.09
C VAL A 61 -20.27 -1.12 -0.14
N HIS A 62 -19.59 -1.44 -1.24
CA HIS A 62 -18.19 -1.10 -1.42
C HIS A 62 -17.96 0.42 -1.39
N ASP A 63 -18.68 1.15 -2.22
CA ASP A 63 -18.45 2.59 -2.43
C ASP A 63 -18.96 3.43 -1.26
N LEU A 64 -20.07 3.03 -0.62
CA LEU A 64 -20.71 3.80 0.44
C LEU A 64 -20.25 3.42 1.84
N VAL A 65 -19.69 2.22 2.04
CA VAL A 65 -19.27 1.75 3.37
C VAL A 65 -17.78 1.47 3.40
N LEU A 66 -17.27 0.65 2.47
CA LEU A 66 -15.87 0.23 2.54
C LEU A 66 -14.91 1.37 2.24
N VAL A 67 -15.17 2.13 1.17
CA VAL A 67 -14.32 3.27 0.79
C VAL A 67 -14.26 4.32 1.91
N PRO A 68 -15.39 4.81 2.48
CA PRO A 68 -15.35 5.77 3.58
C PRO A 68 -14.65 5.24 4.82
N LEU A 69 -14.85 3.96 5.17
CA LEU A 69 -14.18 3.35 6.32
C LEU A 69 -12.65 3.33 6.13
N VAL A 70 -12.19 2.92 4.95
CA VAL A 70 -10.75 2.89 4.62
C VAL A 70 -10.16 4.30 4.65
N LEU A 71 -10.89 5.30 4.13
CA LEU A 71 -10.48 6.70 4.18
C LEU A 71 -10.42 7.22 5.62
N ALA A 72 -11.43 6.92 6.45
CA ALA A 72 -11.47 7.32 7.86
C ALA A 72 -10.31 6.70 8.66
N VAL A 73 -10.02 5.41 8.44
CA VAL A 73 -8.88 4.73 9.06
C VAL A 73 -7.55 5.34 8.58
N GLY A 74 -7.40 5.55 7.27
CA GLY A 74 -6.21 6.17 6.70
C GLY A 74 -5.98 7.59 7.21
N TRP A 75 -7.07 8.36 7.37
CA TRP A 75 -7.06 9.70 7.94
C TRP A 75 -6.69 9.69 9.43
N GLY A 76 -7.28 8.79 10.22
CA GLY A 76 -6.94 8.60 11.63
C GLY A 76 -5.47 8.23 11.81
N VAL A 77 -4.97 7.28 11.03
CA VAL A 77 -3.54 6.91 11.03
C VAL A 77 -2.66 8.10 10.62
N HIS A 78 -3.08 8.92 9.66
CA HIS A 78 -2.33 10.12 9.27
C HIS A 78 -2.26 11.17 10.37
N ARG A 79 -3.32 11.30 11.17
CA ARG A 79 -3.39 12.24 12.30
C ARG A 79 -2.61 11.77 13.51
N LEU A 80 -2.57 10.46 13.75
CA LEU A 80 -2.00 9.87 14.98
C LEU A 80 -0.55 9.41 14.83
N VAL A 81 -0.10 9.09 13.61
CA VAL A 81 1.22 8.50 13.37
C VAL A 81 2.09 9.42 12.52
N PRO A 82 3.29 9.78 12.98
CA PRO A 82 4.24 10.59 12.21
C PRO A 82 4.53 10.02 10.82
N ALA A 83 4.82 10.89 9.86
CA ALA A 83 5.18 10.49 8.50
C ALA A 83 6.44 9.60 8.54
N GLY A 84 6.32 8.37 8.02
CA GLY A 84 7.42 7.41 8.03
C GLY A 84 7.00 6.00 7.60
N PRO A 85 7.93 5.03 7.66
CA PRO A 85 7.65 3.63 7.32
C PRO A 85 6.52 3.02 8.16
N THR A 86 6.48 3.34 9.46
CA THR A 86 5.45 2.88 10.39
C THR A 86 4.05 3.22 9.93
N ARG A 87 3.83 4.46 9.47
CA ARG A 87 2.53 4.90 8.97
C ARG A 87 2.07 4.06 7.78
N ARG A 88 2.95 3.82 6.80
CA ARG A 88 2.62 3.05 5.58
C ARG A 88 2.26 1.61 5.91
N VAL A 89 3.05 0.98 6.77
CA VAL A 89 2.80 -0.40 7.21
C VAL A 89 1.50 -0.49 7.99
N LEU A 90 1.23 0.44 8.90
CA LEU A 90 0.01 0.45 9.69
C LEU A 90 -1.24 0.62 8.81
N THR A 91 -1.21 1.57 7.85
CA THR A 91 -2.29 1.72 6.87
C THR A 91 -2.53 0.43 6.09
N TRP A 92 -1.46 -0.24 5.65
CA TRP A 92 -1.57 -1.51 4.92
C TRP A 92 -2.16 -2.62 5.80
N CYS A 93 -1.63 -2.86 7.00
CA CYS A 93 -2.12 -3.90 7.91
C CYS A 93 -3.60 -3.69 8.26
N LEU A 94 -4.02 -2.45 8.53
CA LEU A 94 -5.41 -2.13 8.84
C LEU A 94 -6.33 -2.32 7.64
N ALA A 95 -5.92 -1.84 6.45
CA ALA A 95 -6.72 -2.01 5.23
C ALA A 95 -6.89 -3.49 4.89
N THR A 96 -5.81 -4.28 4.91
CA THR A 96 -5.85 -5.72 4.64
C THR A 96 -6.70 -6.46 5.69
N SER A 97 -6.54 -6.14 6.97
CA SER A 97 -7.36 -6.75 8.04
C SER A 97 -8.85 -6.42 7.87
N GLY A 98 -9.17 -5.18 7.50
CA GLY A 98 -10.55 -4.76 7.23
C GLY A 98 -11.18 -5.52 6.06
N VAL A 99 -10.46 -5.67 4.95
CA VAL A 99 -10.92 -6.46 3.80
C VAL A 99 -11.12 -7.93 4.18
N LEU A 100 -10.17 -8.53 4.89
CA LEU A 100 -10.29 -9.91 5.38
C LEU A 100 -11.53 -10.07 6.27
N ALA A 101 -11.77 -9.14 7.18
CA ALA A 101 -12.94 -9.16 8.06
C ALA A 101 -14.25 -9.09 7.27
N LEU A 102 -14.33 -8.22 6.27
CA LEU A 102 -15.54 -8.07 5.44
C LEU A 102 -15.83 -9.29 4.59
N VAL A 103 -14.80 -9.87 3.97
CA VAL A 103 -14.94 -11.09 3.17
C VAL A 103 -15.30 -12.28 4.05
N ALA A 104 -14.69 -12.40 5.24
CA ALA A 104 -14.94 -13.51 6.16
C ALA A 104 -16.26 -13.37 6.92
N TRP A 105 -16.76 -12.14 7.11
CA TRP A 105 -17.96 -11.82 7.90
C TRP A 105 -19.17 -12.73 7.61
N PRO A 106 -19.63 -12.92 6.35
CA PRO A 106 -20.79 -13.76 6.09
C PRO A 106 -20.59 -15.21 6.55
N PHE A 107 -19.39 -15.76 6.38
CA PHE A 107 -19.07 -17.12 6.77
C PHE A 107 -18.95 -17.27 8.30
N VAL A 108 -18.38 -16.28 8.97
CA VAL A 108 -18.34 -16.21 10.45
C VAL A 108 -19.77 -16.13 11.01
N ARG A 109 -20.66 -15.36 10.37
CA ARG A 109 -22.09 -15.28 10.72
C ARG A 109 -22.86 -16.55 10.40
N GLY A 110 -22.28 -17.46 9.62
CA GLY A 110 -22.91 -18.72 9.27
C GLY A 110 -23.88 -18.65 8.11
N TYR A 111 -23.84 -17.57 7.32
CA TYR A 111 -24.65 -17.50 6.12
C TYR A 111 -24.24 -18.61 5.16
N GLY A 112 -25.24 -19.28 4.57
CA GLY A 112 -25.02 -20.45 3.71
C GLY A 112 -24.91 -21.79 4.45
N ARG A 113 -24.99 -21.82 5.79
CA ARG A 113 -25.04 -23.07 6.53
C ARG A 113 -26.38 -23.78 6.30
N GLN A 114 -26.35 -25.04 5.85
CA GLN A 114 -27.53 -25.87 5.67
C GLN A 114 -27.40 -27.16 6.47
N ALA A 115 -28.42 -27.49 7.27
CA ALA A 115 -28.42 -28.70 8.10
C ALA A 115 -28.36 -29.99 7.27
N SER A 116 -28.94 -29.97 6.07
CA SER A 116 -28.90 -31.08 5.11
C SER A 116 -27.54 -31.26 4.44
N ASN A 117 -26.66 -30.26 4.47
CA ASN A 117 -25.31 -30.35 3.92
C ASN A 117 -24.29 -29.64 4.82
N PRO A 118 -23.87 -30.29 5.93
CA PRO A 118 -22.95 -29.71 6.90
C PRO A 118 -21.55 -29.43 6.32
N SER A 119 -21.19 -30.04 5.18
CA SER A 119 -19.91 -29.79 4.52
C SER A 119 -19.77 -28.36 3.94
N LEU A 120 -20.89 -27.67 3.67
CA LEU A 120 -20.88 -26.31 3.10
C LEU A 120 -20.15 -25.29 3.98
N LEU A 121 -20.14 -25.49 5.29
CA LEU A 121 -19.54 -24.56 6.24
C LEU A 121 -18.86 -25.29 7.41
N ALA A 122 -18.13 -26.36 7.09
CA ALA A 122 -17.46 -27.20 8.09
C ALA A 122 -16.28 -26.49 8.79
N ARG A 123 -15.72 -25.44 8.16
CA ARG A 123 -14.54 -24.74 8.68
C ARG A 123 -14.93 -23.68 9.72
N ASP A 124 -14.15 -23.60 10.79
CA ASP A 124 -14.20 -22.47 11.72
C ASP A 124 -13.58 -21.22 11.06
N TYR A 125 -14.43 -20.43 10.42
CA TYR A 125 -14.05 -19.18 9.76
C TYR A 125 -13.60 -18.09 10.75
N ALA A 126 -14.07 -18.14 12.01
CA ALA A 126 -13.64 -17.18 13.01
C ALA A 126 -12.17 -17.43 13.37
N ARG A 127 -11.82 -18.70 13.62
CA ARG A 127 -10.42 -19.10 13.84
C ARG A 127 -9.54 -18.82 12.64
N GLY A 128 -10.05 -19.08 11.42
CA GLY A 128 -9.34 -18.75 10.18
C GLY A 128 -9.05 -17.25 10.07
N LEU A 129 -10.06 -16.41 10.28
CA LEU A 129 -9.94 -14.95 10.20
C LEU A 129 -8.91 -14.41 11.20
N VAL A 130 -9.00 -14.82 12.46
CA VAL A 130 -8.03 -14.42 13.50
C VAL A 130 -6.62 -14.82 13.10
N THR A 131 -6.43 -16.05 12.61
CA THR A 131 -5.12 -16.53 12.15
C THR A 131 -4.56 -15.65 11.03
N TYR A 132 -5.37 -15.29 10.02
CA TYR A 132 -4.91 -14.43 8.93
C TYR A 132 -4.57 -13.01 9.41
N ILE A 133 -5.37 -12.44 10.30
CA ILE A 133 -5.07 -11.13 10.89
C ILE A 133 -3.71 -11.18 11.62
N VAL A 134 -3.49 -12.19 12.47
CA VAL A 134 -2.21 -12.38 13.17
C VAL A 134 -1.04 -12.44 12.18
N VAL A 135 -1.17 -13.19 11.08
CA VAL A 135 -0.15 -13.27 10.03
C VAL A 135 0.12 -11.90 9.39
N VAL A 136 -0.93 -11.15 9.02
CA VAL A 136 -0.80 -9.81 8.43
C VAL A 136 -0.01 -8.87 9.34
N TRP A 137 -0.31 -8.87 10.63
CA TRP A 137 0.38 -8.03 11.61
C TRP A 137 1.80 -8.51 11.89
N ALA A 138 2.04 -9.83 11.91
CA ALA A 138 3.39 -10.39 12.04
C ALA A 138 4.29 -9.97 10.86
N VAL A 139 3.77 -10.00 9.62
CA VAL A 139 4.48 -9.51 8.43
C VAL A 139 4.77 -8.02 8.54
N GLY A 140 3.78 -7.21 8.95
CA GLY A 140 3.97 -5.78 9.15
C GLY A 140 5.07 -5.47 10.19
N ALA A 141 5.03 -6.14 11.33
CA ALA A 141 6.04 -6.01 12.37
C ALA A 141 7.44 -6.41 11.86
N PHE A 142 7.53 -7.50 11.11
CA PHE A 142 8.79 -7.94 10.48
C PHE A 142 9.35 -6.89 9.52
N VAL A 143 8.52 -6.29 8.66
CA VAL A 143 8.94 -5.23 7.73
C VAL A 143 9.48 -4.02 8.48
N LEU A 144 8.82 -3.58 9.56
CA LEU A 144 9.28 -2.46 10.37
C LEU A 144 10.59 -2.77 11.10
N LEU A 145 10.72 -3.96 11.66
CA LEU A 145 11.96 -4.41 12.30
C LEU A 145 13.12 -4.43 11.29
N ALA A 146 12.88 -4.98 10.10
CA ALA A 146 13.87 -5.03 9.04
C ALA A 146 14.28 -3.63 8.54
N ALA A 147 13.36 -2.66 8.50
CA ALA A 147 13.66 -1.27 8.18
C ALA A 147 14.50 -0.59 9.27
N ALA A 148 14.16 -0.81 10.55
CA ALA A 148 14.89 -0.28 11.69
C ALA A 148 16.32 -0.83 11.81
N VAL A 149 16.52 -2.12 11.50
CA VAL A 149 17.86 -2.73 11.47
C VAL A 149 18.70 -2.14 10.33
N ARG A 150 18.10 -1.90 9.15
CA ARG A 150 18.79 -1.29 8.00
C ARG A 150 19.23 0.14 8.27
N SER A 151 18.37 0.96 8.87
CA SER A 151 18.73 2.36 9.20
C SER A 151 19.88 2.45 10.19
N ARG A 152 19.88 1.59 11.23
CA ARG A 152 20.98 1.51 12.20
C ARG A 152 22.32 1.10 11.58
N ARG A 153 22.31 0.22 10.58
CA ARG A 153 23.52 -0.21 9.86
C ARG A 153 24.08 0.92 8.98
N ALA A 154 23.21 1.65 8.28
CA ALA A 154 23.62 2.78 7.45
C ALA A 154 24.27 3.90 8.28
N SER A 155 23.70 4.24 9.45
CA SER A 155 24.28 5.26 10.34
C SER A 155 25.64 4.86 10.93
N ARG A 156 25.92 3.56 11.08
CA ARG A 156 27.22 3.06 11.58
C ARG A 156 28.32 3.02 10.54
N ALA A 157 28.00 3.07 9.24
CA ALA A 157 28.99 3.06 8.16
C ALA A 157 29.53 4.47 7.81
N GLN A 158 28.84 5.53 8.22
CA GLN A 158 29.18 6.95 7.98
C GLN A 158 30.28 7.59 8.88
N PRO A 159 30.82 7.00 9.97
CA PRO A 159 31.86 7.66 10.78
C PRO A 159 33.23 7.82 10.09
N ASP A 160 33.59 6.91 9.17
CA ASP A 160 34.99 6.79 8.69
C ASP A 160 35.34 7.66 7.46
N ALA A 161 34.36 8.41 6.92
CA ALA A 161 34.55 9.30 5.78
C ALA A 161 34.90 10.73 6.20
N HIS A 162 34.39 11.21 7.34
CA HIS A 162 34.60 12.60 7.79
C HIS A 162 35.96 12.83 8.46
N GLY A 163 36.66 11.77 8.87
CA GLY A 163 38.01 11.85 9.46
C GLY A 163 39.16 11.83 8.43
N ARG A 164 38.89 11.54 7.15
CA ARG A 164 39.92 11.46 6.09
C ARG A 164 40.08 12.75 5.28
N ASP A 165 39.13 13.68 5.39
CA ASP A 165 39.15 14.95 4.66
C ASP A 165 39.47 16.15 5.58
N ALA A 166 39.90 15.92 6.83
CA ALA A 166 40.47 16.99 7.64
C ALA A 166 41.75 17.46 6.92
N PRO A 167 41.79 18.69 6.38
CA PRO A 167 42.97 19.16 5.66
C PRO A 167 44.13 19.14 6.64
N VAL A 168 45.14 18.32 6.35
CA VAL A 168 46.45 18.40 6.98
C VAL A 168 46.91 19.82 6.79
N ARG A 169 46.71 20.63 7.83
CA ARG A 169 47.18 22.00 7.90
C ARG A 169 48.69 21.87 7.87
N ALA A 170 49.26 22.09 6.68
CA ALA A 170 50.69 22.10 6.46
C ALA A 170 51.29 23.03 7.53
N SER A 171 52.06 22.44 8.44
CA SER A 171 52.96 23.17 9.31
C SER A 171 53.97 23.88 8.41
N ASP A 172 53.81 25.18 8.26
CA ASP A 172 54.64 26.03 7.41
C ASP A 172 56.08 26.07 7.98
N PRO A 173 57.11 25.67 7.19
CA PRO A 173 58.49 25.68 7.62
C PRO A 173 59.16 26.98 7.17
N SER A 174 59.05 28.07 7.93
CA SER A 174 60.02 29.19 7.81
C SER A 174 59.97 30.18 8.96
N THR A 175 60.96 30.10 9.84
CA THR A 175 61.67 31.29 10.36
C THR A 175 63.08 30.83 10.73
N GLY A 176 63.93 30.80 9.72
CA GLY A 176 65.37 30.78 9.90
C GLY A 176 65.88 32.18 10.17
N GLY A 177 66.79 32.28 11.14
CA GLY A 177 68.01 33.08 11.08
C GLY A 177 67.91 34.59 10.83
N GLY A 178 68.14 35.37 11.88
CA GLY A 178 68.54 36.77 11.79
C GLY A 178 69.43 37.15 12.96
N ALA A 179 70.74 36.93 12.80
CA ALA A 179 71.77 37.50 13.65
C ALA A 179 71.91 39.01 13.36
N GLY A 180 72.10 39.84 14.38
CA GLY A 180 72.39 41.26 14.19
C GLY A 180 72.50 42.04 15.49
N ARG A 181 73.73 42.07 16.05
CA ARG A 181 74.40 43.12 16.85
C ARG A 181 73.63 43.84 17.95
#